data_AF-A0A2E6S9D4-F1
#
_entry.id   AF-A0A2E6S9D4-F1
#
_cell.length_a   1.000
_cell.length_b   1.000
_cell.length_c   1.000
_cell.angle_alpha   90.00
_cell.angle_beta   90.00
_cell.angle_gamma   90.00
#
_symmetry.space_group_name_H-M   'P 1'
#
loop_
_entity.id
_entity.type
_entity.pdbx_description
1 polymer ?
#
loop_
_entity_poly.entity_id
_entity_poly.type
_entity_poly.pdbx_seq_one_letter_code
_entity_poly.pdbx_strand_id
1 'polypeptide(L)'
;MADTPEDIKNAQKKYILIGLILFVFTVVTVAVATVPWLDFGAHGFDGIDAVIGLLIASVKATLVSAIFMHLNHEKMTIYFLIVLGILMGICLMALTAWAFIDPIEYGNPLDGDGFYNPPETANQ
;
A
#
# COMPACT_ATOMS: atom_id res chain seq x y z
N MET A 1 6.32 17.24 -27.99
CA MET A 1 5.51 17.54 -29.19
C MET A 1 5.83 16.44 -30.19
N ALA A 2 4.81 15.70 -30.65
CA ALA A 2 4.99 14.60 -31.61
C ALA A 2 4.61 15.16 -32.97
N ASP A 3 5.61 15.61 -33.72
CA ASP A 3 5.38 16.42 -34.93
C ASP A 3 5.26 15.55 -36.20
N THR A 4 5.32 14.21 -36.06
CA THR A 4 5.13 13.25 -37.16
C THR A 4 4.11 12.15 -36.81
N PRO A 5 3.32 11.64 -37.79
CA PRO A 5 2.36 10.57 -37.56
C PRO A 5 2.99 9.25 -37.09
N GLU A 6 4.28 9.04 -37.36
CA GLU A 6 5.02 7.87 -36.89
C GLU A 6 5.30 7.92 -35.39
N ASP A 7 5.63 9.10 -34.85
CA ASP A 7 5.88 9.30 -33.41
C ASP A 7 4.62 9.06 -32.58
N ILE A 8 3.46 9.48 -33.09
CA ILE A 8 2.15 9.25 -32.46
C ILE A 8 1.86 7.75 -32.37
N LYS A 9 2.12 7.01 -33.45
CA LYS A 9 1.88 5.56 -33.52
C LYS A 9 2.82 4.80 -32.58
N ASN A 10 4.06 5.26 -32.42
CA ASN A 10 5.02 4.68 -31.49
C ASN A 10 4.66 4.94 -30.01
N ALA A 11 4.19 6.15 -29.68
CA ALA A 11 3.68 6.45 -28.34
C ALA A 11 2.44 5.59 -28.02
N GLN A 12 1.50 5.47 -28.96
CA GLN A 12 0.30 4.66 -28.80
C GLN A 12 0.62 3.18 -28.55
N LYS A 13 1.57 2.60 -29.29
CA LYS A 13 2.04 1.22 -29.07
C LYS A 13 2.60 1.02 -27.66
N LYS A 14 3.38 1.97 -27.15
CA LYS A 14 3.92 1.92 -25.79
C LYS A 14 2.79 1.89 -24.76
N TYR A 15 1.81 2.79 -24.86
CA TYR A 15 0.68 2.81 -23.93
C TYR A 15 -0.16 1.52 -23.96
N ILE A 16 -0.40 0.96 -25.15
CA ILE A 16 -1.15 -0.31 -25.28
C ILE A 16 -0.35 -1.48 -24.69
N LEU A 17 0.95 -1.57 -24.97
CA LEU A 17 1.81 -2.63 -24.43
C LEU A 17 1.87 -2.57 -22.89
N ILE A 18 2.01 -1.37 -22.34
CA ILE A 18 2.09 -1.17 -20.89
C ILE A 18 0.72 -1.38 -20.23
N GLY A 19 -0.36 -0.97 -20.89
CA GLY A 19 -1.72 -1.29 -20.45
C GLY A 19 -1.99 -2.80 -20.39
N LEU A 20 -1.49 -3.56 -21.37
CA LEU A 20 -1.59 -5.03 -21.37
C LEU A 20 -0.75 -5.64 -20.25
N ILE A 21 0.48 -5.15 -20.02
CA ILE A 21 1.31 -5.58 -18.89
C ILE A 21 0.60 -5.34 -17.55
N LEU A 22 -0.02 -4.17 -17.36
CA LEU A 22 -0.80 -3.88 -16.15
C LEU A 22 -1.97 -4.84 -15.98
N PHE A 23 -2.66 -5.18 -17.08
CA PHE A 23 -3.75 -6.14 -17.05
C PHE A 23 -3.26 -7.54 -16.64
N VAL A 24 -2.13 -7.99 -17.18
CA VAL A 24 -1.50 -9.26 -16.77
C VAL A 24 -1.14 -9.21 -15.29
N PHE A 25 -0.53 -8.13 -14.80
CA PHE A 25 -0.24 -7.97 -13.36
C PHE A 25 -1.51 -8.02 -12.50
N THR A 26 -2.65 -7.50 -12.96
CA THR A 26 -3.91 -7.64 -12.20
C THR A 26 -4.40 -9.08 -12.14
N VAL A 27 -4.32 -9.81 -13.25
CA VAL A 27 -4.67 -11.24 -13.27
C VAL A 27 -3.74 -12.02 -12.36
N VAL A 28 -2.44 -11.70 -12.36
CA VAL A 28 -1.45 -12.31 -11.46
C VAL A 28 -1.77 -12.00 -10.00
N THR A 29 -2.11 -10.76 -9.62
CA THR A 29 -2.49 -10.46 -8.22
C THR A 29 -3.73 -11.23 -7.77
N VAL A 30 -4.71 -11.40 -8.66
CA VAL A 30 -5.90 -12.21 -8.35
C VAL A 30 -5.52 -13.69 -8.27
N ALA A 31 -4.67 -14.18 -9.16
CA ALA A 31 -4.21 -15.56 -9.15
C ALA A 31 -3.40 -15.89 -7.88
N VAL A 32 -2.50 -15.02 -7.44
CA VAL A 32 -1.77 -15.15 -6.17
C VAL A 32 -2.74 -15.29 -5.00
N ALA A 33 -3.84 -14.53 -5.00
CA ALA A 33 -4.84 -14.57 -3.93
C ALA A 33 -5.87 -15.71 -4.04
N THR A 34 -6.09 -16.29 -5.23
CA THR A 34 -7.18 -17.25 -5.48
C THR A 34 -6.73 -18.66 -5.78
N VAL A 35 -5.48 -18.85 -6.22
CA VAL A 35 -4.95 -20.15 -6.64
C VAL A 35 -4.25 -20.84 -5.47
N PRO A 36 -4.76 -21.98 -4.96
CA PRO A 36 -4.21 -22.68 -3.80
C PRO A 36 -2.76 -23.17 -3.97
N TRP A 37 -2.28 -23.26 -5.21
CA TRP A 37 -0.91 -23.68 -5.55
C TRP A 37 0.11 -22.54 -5.46
N LEU A 38 -0.36 -21.30 -5.40
CA LEU A 38 0.45 -20.09 -5.22
C LEU A 38 0.27 -19.48 -3.83
N ASP A 39 -0.48 -20.16 -2.98
CA ASP A 39 -0.65 -19.87 -1.57
C ASP A 39 0.65 -20.29 -0.87
N PHE A 40 1.50 -19.30 -0.56
CA PHE A 40 2.79 -19.55 0.10
C PHE A 40 2.64 -19.65 1.62
N GLY A 41 1.42 -19.44 2.16
CA GLY A 41 1.07 -19.52 3.57
C GLY A 41 0.25 -20.77 3.95
N ALA A 42 -0.04 -20.91 5.25
CA ALA A 42 -0.97 -21.93 5.74
C ALA A 42 -2.42 -21.47 5.46
N HIS A 43 -3.21 -22.27 4.72
CA HIS A 43 -4.62 -22.02 4.37
C HIS A 43 -5.31 -20.90 5.17
N GLY A 44 -5.29 -19.67 4.63
CA GLY A 44 -5.80 -18.46 5.28
C GLY A 44 -5.04 -17.22 4.80
N PHE A 45 -5.59 -16.02 5.02
CA PHE A 45 -4.88 -14.75 4.76
C PHE A 45 -3.69 -14.63 5.72
N ASP A 46 -2.52 -15.08 5.30
CA ASP A 46 -1.29 -14.98 6.09
C ASP A 46 -0.57 -13.66 5.79
N GLY A 47 0.26 -13.22 6.74
CA GLY A 47 1.07 -12.00 6.58
C GLY A 47 2.01 -12.07 5.36
N ILE A 48 2.42 -13.27 4.96
CA ILE A 48 3.29 -13.51 3.80
C ILE A 48 2.56 -13.16 2.49
N ASP A 49 1.29 -13.57 2.34
CA ASP A 49 0.50 -13.28 1.14
C ASP A 49 0.18 -11.78 1.04
N ALA A 50 -0.05 -11.13 2.18
CA ALA A 50 -0.21 -9.67 2.25
C ALA A 50 1.04 -8.93 1.78
N VAL A 51 2.24 -9.38 2.19
CA VAL A 51 3.51 -8.77 1.77
C VAL A 51 3.77 -8.99 0.27
N ILE A 52 3.55 -10.20 -0.25
CA ILE A 52 3.71 -10.50 -1.68
C ILE A 52 2.71 -9.70 -2.52
N GLY A 53 1.45 -9.65 -2.10
CA GLY A 53 0.41 -8.85 -2.74
C GLY A 53 0.76 -7.37 -2.77
N LEU A 54 1.27 -6.83 -1.66
CA LEU A 54 1.71 -5.43 -1.56
C LEU A 54 2.92 -5.15 -2.46
N LEU A 55 3.88 -6.07 -2.56
CA LEU A 55 5.01 -5.94 -3.49
C LEU A 55 4.54 -5.87 -4.94
N ILE A 56 3.68 -6.78 -5.37
CA ILE A 56 3.16 -6.77 -6.75
C ILE A 56 2.35 -5.49 -7.01
N ALA A 57 1.52 -5.08 -6.04
CA ALA A 57 0.78 -3.83 -6.10
C ALA A 57 1.69 -2.60 -6.22
N SER A 58 2.82 -2.58 -5.51
CA SER A 58 3.79 -1.48 -5.55
C SER A 58 4.41 -1.34 -6.95
N VAL A 59 4.83 -2.45 -7.56
CA VAL A 59 5.39 -2.49 -8.92
C VAL A 59 4.37 -1.98 -9.94
N LYS A 60 3.12 -2.44 -9.83
CA LYS A 60 2.01 -1.96 -10.68
C LYS A 60 1.80 -0.44 -10.52
N ALA A 61 1.79 0.06 -9.29
CA ALA A 61 1.59 1.48 -9.01
C ALA A 61 2.73 2.33 -9.60
N THR A 62 3.99 1.89 -9.50
CA THR A 62 5.13 2.58 -10.11
C THR A 62 5.06 2.59 -11.65
N LEU A 63 4.65 1.48 -12.27
CA LEU A 63 4.49 1.43 -13.73
C LEU A 63 3.37 2.38 -14.22
N VAL A 64 2.26 2.46 -13.47
CA VAL A 64 1.17 3.42 -13.73
C VAL A 64 1.66 4.86 -13.58
N SER A 65 2.33 5.19 -12.48
CA SER A 65 2.78 6.57 -12.24
C SER A 65 3.83 7.01 -13.26
N ALA A 66 4.82 6.17 -13.56
CA ALA A 66 5.89 6.51 -14.50
C ALA A 66 5.37 6.72 -15.94
N ILE A 67 4.43 5.89 -16.40
CA ILE A 67 3.99 5.87 -17.81
C ILE A 67 2.69 6.63 -18.02
N PHE A 68 1.63 6.30 -17.28
CA PHE A 68 0.29 6.86 -17.52
C PHE A 68 0.11 8.24 -16.91
N MET A 69 0.76 8.52 -15.78
CA MET A 69 0.79 9.88 -15.21
C MET A 69 1.91 10.76 -15.78
N HIS A 70 2.63 10.31 -16.82
CA HIS A 70 3.72 11.04 -17.48
C HIS A 70 4.81 11.55 -16.50
N LEU A 71 4.92 10.95 -15.31
CA LEU A 71 5.78 11.51 -14.27
C LEU A 71 7.24 11.51 -14.72
N ASN A 72 7.65 10.51 -15.51
CA ASN A 72 9.03 10.26 -15.94
C ASN A 72 9.71 11.43 -16.70
N HIS A 73 8.95 12.40 -17.20
CA HIS A 73 9.50 13.58 -17.88
C HIS A 73 9.02 14.90 -17.29
N GLU A 74 8.54 14.87 -16.05
CA GLU A 74 8.07 16.07 -15.38
C GLU A 74 9.12 16.75 -14.49
N LYS A 75 8.75 17.93 -13.99
CA LYS A 75 9.59 18.75 -13.10
C LYS A 75 9.89 18.05 -11.78
N MET A 76 11.12 18.20 -11.30
CA MET A 76 11.61 17.63 -10.03
C MET A 76 10.71 17.95 -8.82
N THR A 77 10.04 19.11 -8.82
CA THR A 77 9.11 19.51 -7.75
C THR A 77 7.95 18.53 -7.55
N ILE A 78 7.48 17.85 -8.61
CA ILE A 78 6.32 16.96 -8.50
C ILE A 78 6.70 15.60 -7.94
N TYR A 79 7.90 15.11 -8.26
CA TYR A 79 8.46 13.95 -7.58
C TYR A 79 8.56 14.18 -6.08
N PHE A 80 9.01 15.37 -5.66
CA PHE A 80 9.07 15.73 -4.24
C PHE A 80 7.68 15.70 -3.58
N LEU A 81 6.67 16.29 -4.22
CA LEU A 81 5.31 16.31 -3.68
C LEU A 81 4.72 14.89 -3.54
N ILE A 82 4.96 14.01 -4.51
CA ILE A 82 4.47 12.63 -4.49
C ILE A 82 5.17 11.81 -3.40
N VAL A 83 6.50 11.95 -3.27
CA VAL A 83 7.26 11.28 -2.20
C VAL A 83 6.79 11.77 -0.83
N LEU A 84 6.56 13.08 -0.66
CA LEU A 84 6.02 13.66 0.57
C LEU A 84 4.63 13.09 0.89
N GLY A 85 3.76 12.94 -0.13
CA GLY A 85 2.44 12.34 0.03
C GLY A 85 2.49 10.89 0.49
N ILE A 86 3.37 10.08 -0.12
CA ILE A 86 3.58 8.68 0.28
C ILE A 86 4.12 8.60 1.71
N LEU A 87 5.11 9.42 2.05
CA LEU A 87 5.68 9.50 3.40
C LEU A 87 4.59 9.83 4.42
N MET A 88 3.79 10.86 4.15
CA MET A 88 2.70 11.27 5.03
C MET A 88 1.66 10.16 5.20
N GLY A 89 1.30 9.46 4.12
CA GLY A 89 0.39 8.31 4.16
C GLY A 89 0.92 7.17 5.03
N ILE A 90 2.21 6.85 4.91
CA ILE A 90 2.87 5.83 5.76
C ILE A 90 2.90 6.28 7.22
N CYS A 91 3.19 7.56 7.50
CA CYS A 91 3.15 8.10 8.87
C CYS A 91 1.77 7.95 9.49
N LEU A 92 0.69 8.23 8.75
CA LEU A 92 -0.69 8.07 9.26
C LEU A 92 -1.05 6.60 9.50
N MET A 93 -0.67 5.71 8.59
CA MET A 93 -0.84 4.26 8.77
C MET A 93 -0.07 3.75 10.00
N ALA A 94 1.17 4.21 10.19
CA ALA A 94 1.99 3.84 11.35
C ALA A 94 1.41 4.36 12.65
N LEU A 95 0.91 5.60 12.68
CA LEU A 95 0.26 6.18 13.87
C LEU A 95 -1.02 5.43 14.23
N THR A 96 -1.79 5.01 13.23
CA THR A 96 -2.98 4.17 13.42
C THR A 96 -2.59 2.80 13.99
N ALA A 97 -1.55 2.15 13.45
CA ALA A 97 -1.05 0.89 13.98
C ALA A 97 -0.54 1.02 15.42
N TRP A 98 0.10 2.15 15.75
CA TRP A 98 0.59 2.40 17.11
C TRP A 98 -0.55 2.56 18.11
N ALA A 99 -1.66 3.19 17.71
CA ALA A 99 -2.84 3.32 18.55
C ALA A 99 -3.46 1.96 18.93
N PHE A 100 -3.33 0.93 18.08
CA PHE A 100 -3.79 -0.43 18.42
C PHE A 100 -2.86 -1.20 19.37
N ILE A 101 -1.62 -0.74 19.54
CA ILE A 101 -0.61 -1.34 20.43
C ILE A 101 -0.50 -0.52 21.73
N ASP A 102 -1.32 0.52 21.89
CA ASP A 102 -1.31 1.37 23.07
C ASP A 102 -1.72 0.55 24.31
N PRO A 103 -0.89 0.53 25.38
CA PRO A 103 -1.19 -0.18 26.62
C PRO A 103 -2.26 0.50 27.48
N ILE A 104 -2.74 1.69 27.12
CA ILE A 104 -3.79 2.42 27.84
C ILE A 104 -5.15 1.77 27.51
N GLU A 105 -5.68 1.02 28.46
CA GLU A 105 -7.03 0.46 28.41
C GLU A 105 -8.00 1.43 29.09
N TYR A 106 -9.14 1.73 28.48
CA TYR A 106 -10.17 2.53 29.17
C TYR A 106 -10.83 1.69 30.26
N GLY A 107 -10.45 1.97 31.51
CA GLY A 107 -10.94 1.24 32.68
C GLY A 107 -12.36 1.57 33.10
N ASN A 108 -13.00 0.60 33.74
CA ASN A 108 -14.27 0.78 34.44
C ASN A 108 -14.00 1.21 35.90
N PRO A 109 -14.93 1.89 36.60
CA PRO A 109 -14.76 2.23 38.02
C PRO A 109 -14.51 1.02 38.94
N LEU A 110 -14.78 -0.19 38.45
CA LEU A 110 -14.58 -1.46 39.17
C LEU A 110 -13.27 -2.16 38.80
N ASP A 111 -12.82 -2.07 37.54
CA ASP A 111 -11.72 -2.90 37.00
C ASP A 111 -10.40 -2.12 36.84
N GLY A 112 -10.42 -0.78 36.91
CA GLY A 112 -9.23 0.05 36.69
C GLY A 112 -8.80 0.11 35.22
N ASP A 113 -7.92 1.06 34.88
CA ASP A 113 -7.51 1.40 33.50
C ASP A 113 -6.07 0.94 33.17
N GLY A 114 -5.55 -0.02 33.93
CA GLY A 114 -4.16 -0.49 33.85
C GLY A 114 -3.14 0.44 34.52
N PHE A 115 -3.47 1.70 34.79
CA PHE A 115 -2.62 2.67 35.52
C PHE A 115 -3.17 2.98 36.92
N TYR A 116 -4.49 3.04 37.07
CA TYR A 116 -5.22 3.27 38.31
C TYR A 116 -6.03 2.03 38.67
N ASN A 117 -5.66 1.39 39.78
CA ASN A 117 -6.35 0.22 40.30
C ASN A 117 -7.15 0.62 41.57
N PRO A 118 -8.47 0.88 41.47
CA PRO A 118 -9.29 1.30 42.60
C PRO A 118 -9.25 0.35 43.81
N PRO A 119 -9.25 -1.00 43.67
CA PRO A 119 -9.20 -1.88 44.83
C PRO A 119 -7.85 -1.87 45.57
N GLU A 120 -6.76 -1.48 44.91
CA GLU A 120 -5.42 -1.45 45.51
C GLU A 120 -5.18 -0.13 46.26
N THR A 121 -5.69 0.99 45.73
CA THR A 121 -5.60 2.31 46.37
C THR A 121 -6.53 2.50 47.56
N ALA A 122 -7.63 1.74 47.65
CA ALA A 122 -8.53 1.78 48.82
C ALA A 122 -7.96 1.06 50.07
N ASN A 123 -6.91 0.25 49.91
CA ASN A 123 -6.30 -0.55 50.98
C ASN A 123 -4.90 -0.04 51.40
N GLN A 124 -4.45 1.10 50.87
CA GLN A 124 -3.24 1.83 51.28
C GLN A 124 -3.61 3.02 52.17
#